data_AF-J3Z2Q0-F1
#
_entry.id   AF-J3Z2Q0-F1
#
_cell.length_a   1.000
_cell.length_b   1.000
_cell.length_c   1.000
_cell.angle_alpha   90.00
_cell.angle_beta   90.00
_cell.angle_gamma   90.00
#
_symmetry.space_group_name_H-M   'P 1'
#
loop_
_entity.id
_entity.type
_entity.pdbx_description
1 polymer ?
#
loop_
_entity_poly.entity_id
_entity_poly.type
_entity_poly.pdbx_seq_one_letter_code
_entity_poly.pdbx_strand_id
1 'polypeptide(L)' 'MSILINKNITVIVQLFIQRYSVFHFKQALAYGTKILGGITLGETFDRTSEFAGF' A
#
# COMPACT_ATOMS: atom_id res chain seq x y z
N MET A 1 -11.22 4.03 -19.80
CA MET A 1 -11.25 5.42 -19.28
C MET A 1 -11.80 5.37 -17.87
N SER A 2 -11.13 5.96 -16.90
CA SER A 2 -11.54 5.96 -15.49
C SER A 2 -11.53 7.40 -14.97
N ILE A 3 -12.41 7.72 -14.03
CA ILE A 3 -12.67 9.10 -13.60
C ILE A 3 -11.73 9.51 -12.46
N LEU A 4 -11.47 8.61 -11.50
CA LEU A 4 -10.73 8.93 -10.27
C LEU A 4 -9.39 8.18 -10.11
N ILE A 5 -9.31 6.93 -10.57
CA ILE A 5 -8.12 6.08 -10.38
C ILE A 5 -7.62 5.55 -11.70
N ASN A 6 -6.31 5.64 -11.96
CA ASN A 6 -5.68 5.06 -13.14
C ASN A 6 -4.27 4.55 -12.83
N LYS A 7 -3.64 3.89 -13.82
CA LYS A 7 -2.31 3.27 -13.71
C LYS A 7 -1.14 4.24 -13.43
N ASN A 8 -1.36 5.56 -13.51
CA ASN A 8 -0.35 6.57 -13.25
C ASN A 8 -0.43 7.14 -11.82
N ILE A 9 -1.48 6.82 -11.08
CA ILE A 9 -1.65 7.29 -9.70
C ILE A 9 -0.79 6.45 -8.77
N THR A 10 -0.16 7.14 -7.83
CA THR A 10 0.58 6.54 -6.72
C THR A 10 -0.26 6.65 -5.45
N VAL A 11 -0.38 5.54 -4.72
CA VAL A 11 -1.20 5.42 -3.51
C VAL A 11 -0.30 5.38 -2.27
N ILE A 12 -0.77 5.96 -1.17
CA ILE A 12 -0.22 5.81 0.18
C ILE A 12 -1.30 5.16 1.03
N VAL A 13 -0.95 4.17 1.85
CA VAL A 13 -1.90 3.45 2.71
C VAL A 13 -1.72 3.86 4.17
N GLN A 14 -2.78 4.35 4.79
CA GLN A 14 -2.78 4.72 6.21
C GLN A 14 -3.27 3.55 7.08
N LEU A 15 -2.70 3.40 8.29
CA LEU A 15 -2.93 2.29 9.22
C LEU A 15 -2.56 0.93 8.60
N PHE A 16 -1.28 0.82 8.25
CA PHE A 16 -0.76 -0.25 7.41
C PHE A 16 -0.53 -1.61 8.12
N ILE A 17 -0.31 -1.61 9.44
CA ILE A 17 0.28 -2.77 10.17
C ILE A 17 -0.78 -3.80 10.61
N GLN A 18 -2.07 -3.60 10.32
CA GLN A 18 -3.10 -4.60 10.68
C GLN A 18 -3.09 -5.78 9.69
N ARG A 19 -3.31 -7.01 10.18
CA ARG A 19 -3.37 -8.26 9.38
C ARG A 19 -4.25 -8.13 8.12
N TYR A 20 -5.38 -7.43 8.21
CA TYR A 20 -6.28 -7.19 7.08
C TYR A 20 -5.72 -6.15 6.08
N SER A 21 -5.01 -5.13 6.58
CA SER A 21 -4.36 -4.11 5.75
C SER A 21 -3.26 -4.75 4.88
N VAL A 22 -2.45 -5.61 5.48
CA VAL A 22 -1.43 -6.41 4.77
C VAL A 22 -2.06 -7.36 3.72
N PHE A 23 -3.21 -7.96 4.02
CA PHE A 23 -3.93 -8.84 3.10
C PHE A 23 -4.42 -8.12 1.83
N HIS A 24 -5.06 -6.95 1.98
CA HIS A 24 -5.52 -6.18 0.83
C HIS A 24 -4.36 -5.54 0.06
N PHE A 25 -3.28 -5.16 0.76
CA PHE A 25 -2.10 -4.61 0.13
C PHE A 25 -1.39 -5.60 -0.78
N LYS A 26 -1.20 -6.85 -0.34
CA LYS A 26 -0.64 -7.92 -1.18
C LYS A 26 -1.46 -8.12 -2.46
N GLN A 27 -2.78 -8.07 -2.37
CA GLN A 27 -3.66 -8.14 -3.54
C GLN A 27 -3.56 -6.91 -4.44
N ALA A 28 -3.54 -5.70 -3.87
CA ALA A 28 -3.45 -4.46 -4.63
C ALA A 28 -2.13 -4.35 -5.41
N LEU A 29 -1.01 -4.78 -4.80
CA LEU A 29 0.29 -4.89 -5.47
C LEU A 29 0.26 -5.94 -6.58
N ALA A 30 -0.28 -7.15 -6.32
CA ALA A 30 -0.40 -8.20 -7.32
C ALA A 30 -1.29 -7.78 -8.51
N TYR A 31 -2.28 -6.93 -8.26
CA TYR A 31 -3.15 -6.34 -9.28
C TYR A 31 -2.48 -5.21 -10.10
N GLY A 32 -1.28 -4.75 -9.69
CA GLY A 32 -0.52 -3.71 -10.40
C GLY A 32 -0.81 -2.28 -9.92
N THR A 33 -1.38 -2.13 -8.72
CA THR A 33 -1.53 -0.81 -8.09
C THR A 33 -0.17 -0.29 -7.66
N LYS A 34 0.14 0.97 -8.01
CA LYS A 34 1.39 1.62 -7.59
C LYS A 34 1.24 2.16 -6.18
N ILE A 35 1.90 1.51 -5.22
CA ILE A 35 1.87 1.92 -3.81
C ILE A 35 3.25 2.41 -3.41
N LEU A 36 3.33 3.62 -2.86
CA LEU A 36 4.58 4.24 -2.41
C LEU A 36 5.05 3.68 -1.07
N GLY A 37 4.11 3.45 -0.16
CA GLY A 37 4.41 3.09 1.22
C GLY A 37 3.18 3.15 2.11
N GLY A 38 3.42 2.97 3.41
CA GLY A 38 2.39 2.97 4.43
C GLY A 38 2.75 3.89 5.59
N ILE A 39 1.74 4.50 6.23
CA ILE A 39 1.92 5.28 7.46
C ILE A 39 1.09 4.69 8.58
N THR A 40 1.68 4.57 9.77
CA THR A 40 0.97 4.28 11.01
C THR A 40 1.30 5.39 12.02
N LEU A 41 0.48 5.57 13.05
CA LEU A 41 0.59 6.69 14.00
C LEU A 41 2.04 6.89 14.50
N GLY A 42 2.75 7.89 13.95
CA GLY A 42 4.13 8.23 14.31
C GLY A 42 5.24 7.48 13.56
N GLU A 43 4.91 6.51 12.70
CA GLU A 43 5.89 5.69 11.96
C GLU A 43 5.61 5.71 10.46
N THR A 44 6.65 5.96 9.66
CA THR A 44 6.59 5.96 8.19
C THR A 44 7.32 4.74 7.65
N PHE A 45 6.75 4.10 6.63
CA PHE A 45 7.33 2.93 5.99
C PHE A 45 7.40 3.14 4.48
N ASP A 46 8.62 3.11 3.94
CA ASP A 46 8.91 3.59 2.59
C ASP A 46 9.14 2.46 1.56
N ARG A 47 9.20 1.17 1.97
CA ARG A 47 9.56 0.07 1.07
C ARG A 47 8.78 -1.21 1.25
N THR A 48 8.21 -1.70 0.15
CA THR A 48 7.47 -2.97 0.05
C THR A 48 8.20 -4.18 0.68
N SER A 49 9.54 -4.18 0.68
CA SER A 49 10.42 -5.21 1.24
C SER A 49 10.54 -5.21 2.77
N GLU A 50 10.35 -4.06 3.43
CA GLU A 50 10.36 -3.98 4.91
C GLU A 50 9.07 -4.54 5.53
N PHE A 51 8.02 -4.70 4.71
CA PHE A 51 6.72 -5.24 5.13
C PHE A 51 6.59 -6.76 5.01
N ALA A 52 7.60 -7.45 4.44
CA ALA A 52 7.58 -8.92 4.35
C ALA A 52 7.84 -9.61 5.70
N GLY A 53 8.26 -8.84 6.72
CA GLY A 53 8.51 -9.32 8.08
C GLY A 53 7.26 -9.43 8.97
N PHE A 54 6.07 -9.06 8.47
CA PHE A 54 4.79 -9.13 9.19
C PHE A 54 3.75 -10.00 8.45
#